data_AF-A0A2D5R4D0-F1
#
_entry.id   AF-A0A2D5R4D0-F1
#
_cell.length_a   1.000
_cell.length_b   1.000
_cell.length_c   1.000
_cell.angle_alpha   90.00
_cell.angle_beta   90.00
_cell.angle_gamma   90.00
#
_symmetry.space_group_name_H-M   'P 1'
#
loop_
_entity.id
_entity.type
_entity.pdbx_description
1 polymer ?
#
loop_
_entity_poly.entity_id
_entity_poly.type
_entity_poly.pdbx_seq_one_letter_code
_entity_poly.pdbx_strand_id
1 'polypeptide(L)'
;MIDPVTAFAAANAAFKGVKILVGAGREMQDVSKQLGAWYGAVADITRAESQRKKPTWLDKISHGTDNIEQEAMDIVIRKKTLLEKEKEIKFMLDYRFGLGTYDEMLGMRRQIRKEREETVYRAMEAKRQIQSNIAIATLCFAIIGTLGGGAYLLVLVLQ
;
A
#
# COMPACT_ATOMS: atom_id res chain seq x y z
N MET A 1 -4.27 11.60 1.79
CA MET A 1 -5.15 11.23 0.64
C MET A 1 -4.91 12.25 -0.45
N ILE A 2 -4.59 11.80 -1.65
CA ILE A 2 -4.45 12.70 -2.82
C ILE A 2 -5.86 12.89 -3.41
N ASP A 3 -6.21 14.12 -3.76
CA ASP A 3 -7.49 14.41 -4.41
C ASP A 3 -7.58 13.68 -5.77
N PRO A 4 -8.78 13.21 -6.19
CA PRO A 4 -8.97 12.48 -7.45
C PRO A 4 -8.42 13.19 -8.69
N VAL A 5 -8.46 14.52 -8.72
CA VAL A 5 -7.96 15.33 -9.84
C VAL A 5 -6.44 15.30 -9.90
N THR A 6 -5.78 15.48 -8.76
CA THR A 6 -4.32 15.41 -8.61
C THR A 6 -3.81 14.01 -8.94
N ALA A 7 -4.50 12.97 -8.47
CA ALA A 7 -4.17 11.59 -8.80
C ALA A 7 -4.32 11.31 -10.31
N PHE A 8 -5.35 11.86 -10.97
CA PHE A 8 -5.50 11.77 -12.42
C PHE A 8 -4.39 12.50 -13.19
N ALA A 9 -4.00 13.69 -12.72
CA ALA A 9 -2.88 14.43 -13.31
C ALA A 9 -1.56 13.66 -13.17
N ALA A 10 -1.30 13.08 -11.99
CA ALA A 10 -0.14 12.24 -11.74
C ALA A 10 -0.13 10.99 -12.63
N ALA A 11 -1.28 10.32 -12.79
CA ALA A 11 -1.42 9.18 -13.71
C ALA A 11 -1.12 9.59 -15.16
N ASN A 12 -1.60 10.76 -15.62
CA ASN A 12 -1.31 11.24 -16.96
C ASN A 12 0.17 11.58 -17.18
N ALA A 13 0.81 12.17 -16.18
CA ALA A 13 2.24 12.47 -16.23
C ALA A 13 3.06 11.17 -16.32
N ALA A 14 2.76 10.19 -15.47
CA ALA A 14 3.43 8.89 -15.48
C ALA A 14 3.21 8.15 -16.81
N PHE A 15 1.99 8.20 -17.37
CA PHE A 15 1.68 7.62 -18.68
C PHE A 15 2.53 8.24 -19.81
N LYS A 16 2.62 9.58 -19.86
CA LYS A 16 3.50 10.27 -20.82
C LYS A 16 4.96 9.86 -20.62
N GLY A 17 5.40 9.71 -19.37
CA GLY A 17 6.72 9.19 -19.04
C GLY A 17 6.96 7.79 -19.62
N VAL A 18 6.01 6.87 -19.45
CA VAL A 18 6.09 5.51 -20.05
C VAL A 18 6.20 5.60 -21.58
N LYS A 19 5.35 6.39 -22.25
CA LYS A 19 5.41 6.57 -23.71
C LYS A 19 6.79 7.03 -24.18
N ILE A 20 7.33 8.06 -23.52
CA ILE A 20 8.63 8.64 -23.88
C ILE A 20 9.75 7.63 -23.66
N LEU A 21 9.77 6.94 -22.50
CA LEU A 21 10.81 5.97 -22.18
C LEU A 21 10.79 4.77 -23.13
N VAL A 22 9.60 4.24 -23.44
CA VAL A 22 9.46 3.12 -24.38
C VAL A 22 9.83 3.56 -25.80
N GLY A 23 9.35 4.72 -26.25
CA GLY A 23 9.66 5.27 -27.57
C GLY A 23 11.14 5.63 -27.75
N ALA A 24 11.81 6.06 -26.69
CA ALA A 24 13.26 6.30 -26.67
C ALA A 24 14.09 5.00 -26.53
N GLY A 25 13.43 3.83 -26.49
CA GLY A 25 14.10 2.53 -26.39
C GLY A 25 14.81 2.27 -25.07
N ARG A 26 14.44 2.99 -23.99
CA ARG A 26 15.05 2.88 -22.67
C ARG A 26 14.85 1.50 -22.08
N GLU A 27 15.71 1.17 -21.11
CA GLU A 27 15.69 -0.11 -20.44
C GLU A 27 14.39 -0.33 -19.64
N MET A 28 14.01 -1.59 -19.50
CA MET A 28 12.80 -2.02 -18.78
C MET A 28 12.79 -1.53 -17.32
N GLN A 29 13.97 -1.36 -16.69
CA GLN A 29 14.06 -0.84 -15.34
C GLN A 29 13.54 0.61 -15.23
N ASP A 30 13.82 1.48 -16.19
CA ASP A 30 13.34 2.86 -16.18
C ASP A 30 11.83 2.92 -16.47
N VAL A 31 11.37 2.11 -17.42
CA VAL A 31 9.95 2.00 -17.76
C VAL A 31 9.15 1.45 -16.58
N SER A 32 9.67 0.45 -15.87
CA SER A 32 9.00 -0.17 -14.72
C SER A 32 8.79 0.80 -13.55
N LYS A 33 9.70 1.76 -13.33
CA LYS A 33 9.52 2.82 -12.33
C LYS A 33 8.32 3.71 -12.65
N GLN A 34 8.21 4.18 -13.89
CA GLN A 34 7.08 5.02 -14.30
C GLN A 34 5.77 4.26 -14.38
N LEU A 35 5.83 2.99 -14.79
CA LEU A 35 4.69 2.09 -14.72
C LEU A 35 4.22 1.91 -13.26
N GLY A 36 5.15 1.73 -12.32
CA GLY A 36 4.87 1.67 -10.89
C GLY A 36 4.14 2.91 -10.36
N ALA A 37 4.61 4.11 -10.74
CA ALA A 37 3.99 5.38 -10.40
C ALA A 37 2.59 5.53 -11.01
N TRP A 38 2.42 5.13 -12.28
CA TRP A 38 1.13 5.16 -12.98
C TRP A 38 0.07 4.35 -12.24
N TYR A 39 0.37 3.09 -11.92
CA TYR A 39 -0.55 2.24 -11.17
C TYR A 39 -0.77 2.66 -9.72
N GLY A 40 0.20 3.34 -9.11
CA GLY A 40 0.03 3.95 -7.79
C GLY A 40 -1.08 4.99 -7.85
N ALA A 41 -0.98 5.93 -8.79
CA ALA A 41 -1.99 6.96 -9.01
C ALA A 41 -3.37 6.39 -9.40
N VAL A 42 -3.41 5.35 -10.25
CA VAL A 42 -4.67 4.65 -10.59
C VAL A 42 -5.32 3.99 -9.36
N ALA A 43 -4.51 3.40 -8.46
CA ALA A 43 -5.02 2.83 -7.22
C ALA A 43 -5.58 3.90 -6.28
N ASP A 44 -4.95 5.07 -6.20
CA ASP A 44 -5.44 6.21 -5.42
C ASP A 44 -6.80 6.70 -5.93
N ILE A 45 -6.99 6.81 -7.25
CA ILE A 45 -8.29 7.16 -7.87
C ILE A 45 -9.35 6.11 -7.56
N THR A 46 -9.00 4.83 -7.69
CA THR A 46 -9.93 3.72 -7.39
C THR A 46 -10.34 3.71 -5.92
N ARG A 47 -9.42 4.06 -5.01
CA ARG A 47 -9.71 4.21 -3.59
C ARG A 47 -10.64 5.40 -3.35
N ALA A 48 -10.38 6.55 -3.99
CA ALA A 48 -11.24 7.72 -3.87
C ALA A 48 -12.66 7.45 -4.41
N GLU A 49 -12.80 6.73 -5.53
CA GLU A 49 -14.09 6.26 -6.05
C GLU A 49 -14.85 5.45 -4.99
N SER A 50 -14.17 4.50 -4.33
CA SER A 50 -14.80 3.63 -3.33
C SER A 50 -15.29 4.40 -2.10
N GLN A 51 -14.57 5.46 -1.70
CA GLN A 51 -14.94 6.33 -0.59
C GLN A 51 -16.12 7.24 -0.96
N ARG A 52 -16.11 7.82 -2.17
CA ARG A 52 -17.20 8.68 -2.66
C ARG A 52 -18.49 7.90 -2.93
N LYS A 53 -18.42 6.62 -3.30
CA LYS A 53 -19.60 5.73 -3.41
C LYS A 53 -20.21 5.33 -2.07
N LYS A 54 -19.48 5.46 -0.96
CA LYS A 54 -19.96 5.19 0.40
C LYS A 54 -19.63 6.38 1.31
N PRO A 55 -20.25 7.56 1.08
CA PRO A 55 -19.93 8.75 1.85
C PRO A 55 -20.42 8.58 3.30
N THR A 56 -19.57 8.93 4.26
CA THR A 56 -19.90 8.92 5.69
C THR A 56 -20.93 10.00 5.98
N TRP A 57 -21.67 9.90 7.09
CA TRP A 57 -22.70 10.89 7.42
C TRP A 57 -22.17 12.34 7.53
N LEU A 58 -20.90 12.52 7.92
CA LEU A 58 -20.21 13.82 7.99
C LEU A 58 -19.91 14.39 6.60
N ASP A 59 -19.54 13.54 5.65
CA ASP A 59 -19.20 13.92 4.28
C ASP A 59 -20.43 14.45 3.52
N LYS A 60 -21.62 13.94 3.87
CA LYS A 60 -22.90 14.39 3.30
C LYS A 60 -23.29 15.80 3.75
N ILE A 61 -22.92 16.17 4.98
CA ILE A 61 -23.24 17.48 5.56
C ILE A 61 -22.24 18.54 5.07
N SER A 62 -20.96 18.19 4.90
CA SER A 62 -19.92 19.15 4.49
C SER A 62 -19.89 19.46 3.00
N HIS A 63 -20.34 18.55 2.13
CA HIS A 63 -20.18 18.68 0.68
C HIS A 63 -21.47 18.90 -0.11
N GLY A 64 -22.64 18.69 0.49
CA GLY A 64 -23.94 18.76 -0.18
C GLY A 64 -24.18 17.57 -1.12
N THR A 65 -25.39 17.02 -1.11
CA THR A 65 -25.71 15.75 -1.78
C THR A 65 -25.51 15.78 -3.30
N ASP A 66 -25.82 16.91 -3.96
CA ASP A 66 -25.75 17.05 -5.43
C ASP A 66 -24.31 17.09 -5.97
N ASN A 67 -23.36 17.60 -5.18
CA ASN A 67 -21.96 17.70 -5.57
C ASN A 67 -21.26 16.33 -5.58
N ILE A 68 -21.73 15.40 -4.72
CA ILE A 68 -21.15 14.06 -4.57
C ILE A 68 -21.44 13.19 -5.80
N GLU A 69 -22.63 13.31 -6.40
CA GLU A 69 -23.00 12.53 -7.59
C GLU A 69 -22.20 12.96 -8.82
N GLN A 70 -22.03 14.28 -9.03
CA GLN A 70 -21.22 14.81 -10.14
C GLN A 70 -19.75 14.40 -10.00
N GLU A 71 -19.17 14.52 -8.80
CA GLU A 71 -17.79 14.11 -8.54
C GLU A 71 -17.60 12.60 -8.76
N ALA A 72 -18.56 11.77 -8.35
CA ALA A 72 -18.53 10.33 -8.60
C ALA A 72 -18.58 10.00 -10.10
N MET A 73 -19.41 10.70 -10.88
CA MET A 73 -19.48 10.54 -12.33
C MET A 73 -18.14 10.91 -12.99
N ASP A 74 -17.53 12.04 -12.62
CA ASP A 74 -16.25 12.49 -13.13
C ASP A 74 -15.13 11.49 -12.84
N ILE A 75 -15.13 10.88 -11.65
CA ILE A 75 -14.17 9.84 -11.28
C ILE A 75 -14.34 8.61 -12.19
N VAL A 76 -15.58 8.21 -12.49
CA VAL A 76 -15.86 7.07 -13.38
C VAL A 76 -15.38 7.36 -14.80
N ILE A 77 -15.62 8.56 -15.34
CA ILE A 77 -15.12 8.98 -16.65
C ILE A 77 -13.60 8.91 -16.68
N ARG A 78 -12.92 9.51 -15.69
CA ARG A 78 -11.46 9.48 -15.57
C ARG A 78 -10.92 8.06 -15.52
N LYS A 79 -11.59 7.15 -14.81
CA LYS A 79 -11.23 5.74 -14.74
C LYS A 79 -11.33 5.05 -16.10
N LYS A 80 -12.40 5.32 -16.87
CA LYS A 80 -12.55 4.80 -18.23
C LYS A 80 -11.40 5.27 -19.13
N THR A 81 -11.03 6.55 -19.06
CA THR A 81 -9.87 7.09 -19.78
C THR A 81 -8.55 6.44 -19.36
N LEU A 82 -8.39 6.08 -18.07
CA LEU A 82 -7.19 5.37 -17.60
C LEU A 82 -7.13 3.92 -18.11
N LEU A 83 -8.27 3.25 -18.26
CA LEU A 83 -8.33 1.91 -18.88
C LEU A 83 -7.92 1.94 -20.36
N GLU A 84 -8.27 2.99 -21.08
CA GLU A 84 -7.79 3.18 -22.47
C GLU A 84 -6.27 3.34 -22.51
N LYS A 85 -5.72 4.14 -21.60
CA LYS A 85 -4.26 4.31 -21.45
C LYS A 85 -3.57 3.03 -21.03
N GLU A 86 -4.20 2.20 -20.22
CA GLU A 86 -3.68 0.89 -19.84
C GLU A 86 -3.48 -0.01 -21.06
N LYS A 87 -4.47 -0.05 -21.97
CA LYS A 87 -4.36 -0.81 -23.21
C LYS A 87 -3.21 -0.33 -24.08
N GLU A 88 -3.03 0.99 -24.17
CA GLU A 88 -1.91 1.58 -24.90
C GLU A 88 -0.56 1.24 -24.26
N ILE A 89 -0.44 1.32 -22.92
CA ILE A 89 0.75 0.88 -22.18
C ILE A 89 1.07 -0.59 -22.48
N LYS A 90 0.06 -1.46 -22.39
CA LYS A 90 0.21 -2.89 -22.67
C LYS A 90 0.75 -3.12 -24.08
N PHE A 91 0.11 -2.49 -25.07
CA PHE A 91 0.53 -2.59 -26.46
C PHE A 91 1.99 -2.14 -26.66
N MET A 92 2.37 -0.98 -26.12
CA MET A 92 3.74 -0.46 -26.27
C MET A 92 4.79 -1.37 -25.60
N LEU A 93 4.49 -1.91 -24.42
CA LEU A 93 5.38 -2.79 -23.68
C LEU A 93 5.56 -4.13 -24.38
N ASP A 94 4.45 -4.77 -24.76
CA ASP A 94 4.48 -6.06 -25.44
C ASP A 94 5.17 -5.94 -26.82
N TYR A 95 4.94 -4.83 -27.53
CA TYR A 95 5.61 -4.57 -28.80
C TYR A 95 7.13 -4.38 -28.65
N ARG A 96 7.59 -3.71 -27.58
CA ARG A 96 9.00 -3.38 -27.38
C ARG A 96 9.82 -4.50 -26.76
N PHE A 97 9.26 -5.21 -25.78
CA PHE A 97 9.98 -6.16 -24.93
C PHE A 97 9.58 -7.62 -25.16
N GLY A 98 8.52 -7.86 -25.94
CA GLY A 98 8.02 -9.20 -26.26
C GLY A 98 6.62 -9.42 -25.70
N LEU A 99 5.85 -10.28 -26.39
CA LEU A 99 4.48 -10.58 -26.02
C LEU A 99 4.39 -11.15 -24.59
N GLY A 100 3.50 -10.59 -23.78
CA GLY A 100 3.28 -11.04 -22.40
C GLY A 100 4.16 -10.36 -21.36
N THR A 101 5.11 -9.51 -21.77
CA THR A 101 5.97 -8.75 -20.83
C THR A 101 5.13 -7.93 -19.87
N TYR A 102 4.07 -7.29 -20.37
CA TYR A 102 3.17 -6.51 -19.53
C TYR A 102 2.53 -7.36 -18.41
N ASP A 103 2.02 -8.55 -18.76
CA ASP A 103 1.32 -9.42 -17.82
C ASP A 103 2.30 -10.00 -16.78
N GLU A 104 3.53 -10.30 -17.17
CA GLU A 104 4.61 -10.72 -16.27
C GLU A 104 4.96 -9.61 -15.25
N MET A 105 5.16 -8.37 -15.72
CA MET A 105 5.41 -7.22 -14.86
C MET A 105 4.26 -6.97 -13.88
N LEU A 106 3.02 -7.12 -14.34
CA LEU A 106 1.84 -7.01 -13.49
C LEU A 106 1.80 -8.11 -12.43
N GLY A 107 2.13 -9.35 -12.81
CA GLY A 107 2.23 -10.50 -11.92
C GLY A 107 3.27 -10.28 -10.82
N MET A 108 4.48 -9.85 -11.20
CA MET A 108 5.56 -9.53 -10.27
C MET A 108 5.15 -8.44 -9.27
N ARG A 109 4.47 -7.39 -9.72
CA ARG A 109 3.97 -6.33 -8.82
C ARG A 109 2.94 -6.85 -7.81
N ARG A 110 2.06 -7.77 -8.21
CA ARG A 110 1.10 -8.41 -7.29
C ARG A 110 1.83 -9.26 -6.25
N GLN A 111 2.85 -10.01 -6.66
CA GLN A 111 3.67 -10.79 -5.75
C GLN A 111 4.40 -9.91 -4.74
N ILE A 112 5.07 -8.83 -5.17
CA ILE A 112 5.76 -7.89 -4.28
C ILE A 112 4.78 -7.27 -3.26
N ARG A 113 3.54 -6.99 -3.64
CA ARG A 113 2.52 -6.50 -2.70
C ARG A 113 2.17 -7.54 -1.64
N LYS A 114 1.94 -8.79 -2.05
CA LYS A 114 1.68 -9.90 -1.13
C LYS A 114 2.84 -10.13 -0.17
N GLU A 115 4.07 -10.17 -0.67
CA GLU A 115 5.28 -10.32 0.16
C GLU A 115 5.44 -9.16 1.16
N ARG A 116 5.09 -7.93 0.76
CA ARG A 116 5.08 -6.77 1.68
C ARG A 116 4.03 -6.91 2.78
N GLU A 117 2.83 -7.36 2.43
CA GLU A 117 1.77 -7.61 3.42
C GLU A 117 2.18 -8.71 4.40
N GLU A 118 2.76 -9.80 3.91
CA GLU A 118 3.26 -10.91 4.72
C GLU A 118 4.43 -10.51 5.61
N THR A 119 5.40 -9.74 5.10
CA THR A 119 6.54 -9.26 5.90
C THR A 119 6.10 -8.28 6.99
N VAL A 120 5.17 -7.38 6.69
CA VAL A 120 4.57 -6.49 7.69
C VAL A 120 3.79 -7.29 8.73
N TYR A 121 3.02 -8.31 8.32
CA TYR A 121 2.31 -9.20 9.23
C TYR A 121 3.26 -9.95 10.16
N ARG A 122 4.31 -10.58 9.61
CA ARG A 122 5.35 -11.27 10.39
C ARG A 122 6.09 -10.34 11.34
N ALA A 123 6.37 -9.09 10.93
CA ALA A 123 6.99 -8.11 11.80
C ALA A 123 6.05 -7.67 12.95
N MET A 124 4.75 -7.56 12.71
CA MET A 124 3.76 -7.31 13.75
C MET A 124 3.64 -8.48 14.73
N GLU A 125 3.62 -9.71 14.22
CA GLU A 125 3.62 -10.92 15.06
C GLU A 125 4.90 -11.04 15.89
N ALA A 126 6.07 -10.78 15.31
CA ALA A 126 7.33 -10.78 16.04
C ALA A 126 7.34 -9.74 17.16
N LYS A 127 6.83 -8.52 16.91
CA LYS A 127 6.67 -7.50 17.97
C LYS A 127 5.74 -7.97 19.09
N ARG A 128 4.62 -8.59 18.74
CA ARG A 128 3.65 -9.13 19.71
C ARG A 128 4.26 -10.27 20.54
N GLN A 129 5.01 -11.16 19.90
CA GLN A 129 5.70 -12.27 20.56
C GLN A 129 6.82 -11.75 21.48
N ILE A 130 7.61 -10.77 21.05
CA ILE A 130 8.65 -10.14 21.88
C ILE A 130 8.01 -9.47 23.11
N GLN A 131 6.93 -8.72 22.94
CA GLN A 131 6.21 -8.12 24.07
C GLN A 131 5.67 -9.17 25.04
N SER A 132 5.07 -10.24 24.53
CA SER A 132 4.59 -11.36 25.33
C SER A 132 5.74 -12.04 26.11
N ASN A 133 6.87 -12.29 25.44
CA ASN A 133 8.01 -12.96 26.05
C ASN A 133 8.71 -12.09 27.10
N ILE A 134 8.81 -10.77 26.86
CA ILE A 134 9.35 -9.83 27.85
C ILE A 134 8.43 -9.77 29.07
N ALA A 135 7.11 -9.72 28.88
CA ALA A 135 6.15 -9.72 29.99
C ALA A 135 6.28 -11.00 30.85
N ILE A 136 6.41 -12.16 30.20
CA ILE A 136 6.61 -13.45 30.88
C ILE A 136 7.96 -13.48 31.62
N ALA A 137 9.04 -13.05 30.98
CA ALA A 137 10.37 -13.02 31.60
C ALA A 137 10.38 -12.10 32.84
N THR A 138 9.75 -10.93 32.75
CA THR A 138 9.67 -9.98 33.87
C THR A 138 8.89 -10.56 35.05
N LEU A 139 7.80 -11.28 34.79
CA LEU A 139 7.03 -12.01 35.80
C LEU A 139 7.85 -13.12 36.48
N CYS A 140 8.58 -13.92 35.70
CA CYS A 140 9.44 -14.97 36.25
C CYS A 140 10.55 -14.40 37.14
N PHE A 141 11.22 -13.33 36.72
CA PHE A 141 12.25 -12.67 37.54
C PHE A 141 11.68 -12.03 38.81
N ALA A 142 10.48 -11.46 38.76
CA ALA A 142 9.81 -10.93 39.94
C ALA A 142 9.48 -12.03 40.97
N ILE A 143 9.03 -13.20 40.53
CA ILE A 143 8.72 -14.35 41.40
C ILE A 143 10.00 -14.92 42.02
N ILE A 144 11.05 -15.11 41.23
CA ILE A 144 12.33 -15.62 41.73
C ILE A 144 12.98 -14.61 42.68
N GLY A 145 12.92 -13.31 42.36
CA GLY A 145 13.46 -12.25 43.21
C GLY A 145 12.74 -12.14 44.56
N THR A 146 11.41 -12.30 44.58
CA THR A 146 10.64 -12.28 45.83
C THR A 146 10.87 -13.52 46.69
N LEU A 147 10.90 -14.72 46.09
CA LEU A 147 11.17 -15.96 46.82
C LEU A 147 12.63 -16.07 47.30
N GLY A 148 13.59 -15.74 46.43
CA GLY A 148 15.02 -15.76 46.74
C GLY A 148 15.43 -14.66 47.71
N GLY A 149 14.91 -13.44 47.51
CA GLY A 149 15.12 -12.32 48.43
C GLY A 149 14.50 -12.55 49.80
N GLY A 150 13.30 -13.14 49.85
CA GLY A 150 12.65 -13.54 51.10
C GLY A 150 13.44 -14.60 51.85
N ALA A 151 13.94 -15.63 51.16
CA ALA A 151 14.78 -16.67 51.77
C ALA A 151 16.11 -16.11 52.28
N TYR A 152 16.78 -15.22 51.53
CA TYR A 152 18.03 -14.59 51.94
C TYR A 152 17.85 -13.71 53.20
N LEU A 153 16.78 -12.93 53.27
CA LEU A 153 16.47 -12.11 54.44
C LEU A 153 16.17 -12.97 55.68
N LEU A 154 15.48 -14.10 55.52
CA LEU A 154 15.23 -15.02 56.63
C LEU A 154 16.51 -15.66 57.16
N VAL A 155 17.44 -16.06 56.26
CA VAL A 155 18.74 -16.60 56.66
C VAL A 155 19.59 -15.54 57.40
N LEU A 156 19.56 -14.29 56.93
CA LEU A 156 20.32 -13.20 57.53
C LEU A 156 19.77 -12.76 58.91
N VAL A 157 18.48 -12.94 59.16
CA VAL A 157 17.86 -12.66 60.46
C VAL A 157 18.04 -13.82 61.46
N LEU A 158 18.27 -15.04 60.97
CA LEU A 158 18.50 -16.23 61.81
C LEU A 158 19.98 -16.45 62.20
N GLN A 159 20.93 -15.78 61.55
CA GLN A 159 22.36 -15.73 61.94
C GLN A 159 22.63 -14.59 62.91
#